data_AF-A0A1G2E7Z1-F1
#
_entry.id   AF-A0A1G2E7Z1-F1
#
_cell.length_a   1.000
_cell.length_b   1.000
_cell.length_c   1.000
_cell.angle_alpha   90.00
_cell.angle_beta   90.00
_cell.angle_gamma   90.00
#
_symmetry.space_group_name_H-M   'P 1'
#
loop_
_entity.id
_entity.type
_entity.pdbx_description
1 polymer ?
#
loop_
_entity_poly.entity_id
_entity_poly.type
_entity_poly.pdbx_seq_one_letter_code
_entity_poly.pdbx_strand_id
1 'polypeptide(L)'
;MRKFLVKIVSGVLGLWIAVNFLPGVDFTGSLQSLAIAGILLGVVNFFVKPILKIVTLPLRMLTLGLFGIIINMAMVWIIDIFYSELVIIGILPLFWTTLVVWGLSIILGLFFTKHHD
;
A
#
# COMPACT_ATOMS: atom_id res chain seq x y z
N MET A 1 -2.13 16.09 8.98
CA MET A 1 -0.85 16.05 8.21
C MET A 1 0.02 14.84 8.56
N ARG A 2 0.31 14.54 9.84
CA ARG A 2 1.14 13.38 10.23
C ARG A 2 0.67 12.03 9.66
N LYS A 3 -0.64 11.75 9.72
CA LYS A 3 -1.23 10.51 9.15
C LYS A 3 -0.96 10.37 7.64
N PHE A 4 -0.95 11.48 6.90
CA PHE A 4 -0.66 11.48 5.47
C PHE A 4 0.82 11.17 5.21
N LEU A 5 1.73 11.80 5.97
CA LEU A 5 3.16 11.51 5.89
C LEU A 5 3.46 10.04 6.18
N VAL A 6 2.83 9.46 7.21
CA VAL A 6 2.97 8.03 7.50
C VAL A 6 2.54 7.19 6.29
N LYS A 7 1.44 7.53 5.61
CA LYS A 7 1.00 6.78 4.41
C LYS A 7 1.98 6.90 3.25
N ILE A 8 2.55 8.09 3.01
CA ILE A 8 3.57 8.28 1.98
C ILE A 8 4.82 7.47 2.30
N VAL A 9 5.38 7.65 3.50
CA VAL A 9 6.63 6.98 3.90
C VAL A 9 6.46 5.46 3.87
N SER A 10 5.30 4.95 4.32
CA SER A 10 5.00 3.52 4.27
C SER A 10 4.83 3.01 2.84
N GLY A 11 4.27 3.83 1.94
CA GLY A 11 4.13 3.48 0.52
C GLY A 11 5.49 3.39 -0.17
N VAL A 12 6.36 4.38 0.04
CA VAL A 12 7.73 4.42 -0.50
C VAL A 12 8.58 3.28 0.03
N LEU A 13 8.70 3.16 1.36
CA LEU A 13 9.53 2.12 1.97
C LEU A 13 8.95 0.73 1.72
N GLY A 14 7.62 0.59 1.72
CA GLY A 14 6.96 -0.68 1.47
C GLY A 14 7.15 -1.18 0.06
N LEU A 15 7.03 -0.29 -0.92
CA LEU A 15 7.30 -0.65 -2.32
C LEU A 15 8.78 -0.94 -2.55
N TRP A 16 9.67 -0.14 -1.95
CA TRP A 16 11.11 -0.39 -2.03
C TRP A 16 11.49 -1.77 -1.46
N ILE A 17 10.96 -2.14 -0.29
CA ILE A 17 11.20 -3.48 0.26
C ILE A 17 10.59 -4.55 -0.65
N ALA A 18 9.37 -4.35 -1.15
CA ALA A 18 8.71 -5.33 -2.02
C ALA A 18 9.53 -5.63 -3.28
N VAL A 19 10.01 -4.61 -3.99
CA VAL A 19 10.81 -4.75 -5.20
C VAL A 19 12.14 -5.48 -4.96
N ASN A 20 12.77 -5.28 -3.79
CA ASN A 20 14.08 -5.88 -3.51
C ASN A 20 14.00 -7.30 -2.93
N PHE A 21 12.92 -7.64 -2.23
CA PHE A 21 12.84 -8.88 -1.44
C PHE A 21 11.74 -9.85 -1.87
N LEU A 22 10.76 -9.42 -2.67
CA LEU A 22 9.65 -10.28 -3.09
C LEU A 22 9.84 -10.74 -4.55
N PRO A 23 9.87 -12.06 -4.80
CA PRO A 23 9.89 -12.57 -6.17
C PRO A 23 8.57 -12.22 -6.87
N GLY A 24 8.64 -11.79 -8.13
CA GLY A 24 7.48 -11.40 -8.93
C GLY A 24 7.02 -9.95 -8.71
N VAL A 25 7.82 -9.12 -8.06
CA VAL A 25 7.66 -7.66 -7.99
C VAL A 25 8.83 -7.03 -8.72
N ASP A 26 8.66 -6.74 -9.99
CA ASP A 26 9.70 -6.19 -10.83
C ASP A 26 9.55 -4.67 -10.95
N PHE A 27 10.69 -3.98 -10.98
CA PHE A 27 10.73 -2.54 -11.19
C PHE A 27 11.83 -2.19 -12.19
N THR A 28 11.45 -1.56 -13.30
CA THR A 28 12.37 -1.25 -14.42
C THR A 28 12.85 0.19 -14.43
N GLY A 29 12.32 1.01 -13.51
CA GLY A 29 12.59 2.44 -13.41
C GLY A 29 13.82 2.84 -12.60
N SER A 30 14.00 4.15 -12.46
CA SER A 30 15.03 4.72 -11.58
C SER A 30 14.60 4.72 -10.10
N LEU A 31 15.56 4.91 -9.17
CA LEU A 31 15.22 5.07 -7.74
C LEU A 31 14.25 6.25 -7.50
N GLN A 32 14.33 7.31 -8.32
CA GLN A 32 13.41 8.44 -8.28
C GLN A 32 11.99 8.03 -8.68
N SER A 33 11.87 7.26 -9.76
CA SER A 33 10.61 6.69 -10.21
C SER A 33 9.95 5.82 -9.15
N LEU A 34 10.74 4.99 -8.46
CA LEU A 34 10.25 4.14 -7.38
C LEU A 34 9.71 4.98 -6.21
N ALA A 35 10.42 6.05 -5.86
CA ALA A 35 9.94 6.99 -4.84
C ALA A 35 8.63 7.64 -5.26
N ILE A 36 8.48 8.04 -6.53
CA ILE A 36 7.23 8.59 -7.07
C ILE A 36 6.10 7.56 -6.98
N ALA A 37 6.33 6.31 -7.41
CA ALA A 37 5.34 5.23 -7.32
C ALA A 37 4.89 4.99 -5.86
N GLY A 38 5.83 4.98 -4.91
CA GLY A 38 5.55 4.85 -3.49
C GLY A 38 4.79 6.04 -2.90
N ILE A 39 5.09 7.26 -3.35
CA ILE A 39 4.33 8.47 -2.98
C ILE A 39 2.90 8.36 -3.50
N LEU A 40 2.71 7.98 -4.76
CA LEU A 40 1.39 7.75 -5.35
C LEU A 40 0.62 6.69 -4.57
N LEU A 41 1.26 5.60 -4.17
CA LEU A 41 0.66 4.58 -3.30
C LEU A 41 0.19 5.17 -1.97
N GLY A 42 1.00 6.05 -1.36
CA GLY A 42 0.63 6.77 -0.15
C GLY A 42 -0.57 7.70 -0.33
N VAL A 43 -0.62 8.42 -1.46
CA VAL A 43 -1.72 9.31 -1.84
C VAL A 43 -3.01 8.51 -2.07
N VAL A 44 -2.96 7.44 -2.86
CA VAL A 44 -4.10 6.54 -3.09
C VAL A 44 -4.60 5.94 -1.76
N ASN A 45 -3.68 5.50 -0.89
CA ASN A 45 -4.04 4.99 0.44
C ASN A 45 -4.66 6.03 1.38
N PHE A 46 -4.41 7.32 1.16
CA PHE A 46 -4.98 8.40 1.97
C PHE A 46 -6.35 8.85 1.45
N PHE A 47 -6.51 9.01 0.13
CA PHE A 47 -7.73 9.55 -0.48
C PHE A 47 -8.71 8.48 -0.93
N VAL A 48 -8.25 7.42 -1.61
CA VAL A 48 -9.11 6.41 -2.24
C VAL A 48 -9.57 5.37 -1.21
N LYS A 49 -8.66 4.93 -0.35
CA LYS A 49 -8.94 3.88 0.64
C LYS A 49 -10.11 4.19 1.59
N PRO A 50 -10.28 5.41 2.15
CA PRO A 50 -11.43 5.74 2.99
C PRO A 50 -12.76 5.60 2.24
N ILE A 51 -12.81 6.03 0.98
CA ILE A 51 -14.00 5.94 0.13
C ILE A 51 -14.35 4.46 -0.08
N LEU A 52 -13.38 3.65 -0.49
CA LEU A 52 -13.61 2.22 -0.68
C LEU A 52 -14.03 1.52 0.60
N LYS A 53 -13.48 1.88 1.76
CA LYS A 53 -13.88 1.31 3.05
C LYS A 53 -15.35 1.55 3.39
N ILE A 54 -15.91 2.69 2.98
CA ILE A 54 -17.32 3.03 3.18
C ILE A 54 -18.19 2.25 2.20
N VAL A 55 -17.86 2.30 0.91
CA VAL A 55 -18.61 1.61 -0.15
C VAL A 55 -18.67 0.10 0.08
N THR A 56 -17.55 -0.48 0.54
CA THR A 56 -17.43 -1.91 0.80
C THR A 56 -17.82 -2.32 2.21
N LEU A 57 -18.29 -1.39 3.05
CA LEU A 57 -18.63 -1.68 4.45
C LEU A 57 -19.62 -2.85 4.60
N PRO A 58 -20.71 -2.98 3.80
CA PRO A 58 -21.62 -4.10 3.92
C PRO A 58 -20.96 -5.45 3.63
N LEU A 59 -20.14 -5.52 2.56
CA LEU A 59 -19.37 -6.72 2.24
C LEU A 59 -18.33 -7.03 3.31
N ARG A 60 -17.66 -6.01 3.85
CA ARG A 60 -16.71 -6.19 4.95
C ARG A 60 -17.38 -6.74 6.20
N MET A 61 -18.61 -6.34 6.50
CA MET A 61 -19.36 -6.92 7.62
C MET A 61 -19.76 -8.36 7.33
N LEU A 62 -20.24 -8.67 6.12
CA LEU A 62 -20.60 -10.03 5.72
C LEU A 62 -19.41 -11.01 5.74
N THR A 63 -18.23 -10.51 5.35
CA THR A 63 -16.97 -11.28 5.30
C THR A 63 -16.17 -11.21 6.60
N LEU A 64 -16.73 -10.68 7.70
CA LEU A 64 -16.06 -10.51 9.00
C LEU A 64 -14.72 -9.76 8.90
N GLY A 65 -14.61 -8.82 7.96
CA GLY A 65 -13.44 -7.97 7.74
C GLY A 65 -12.44 -8.52 6.72
N LEU A 66 -12.59 -9.75 6.23
CA LEU A 66 -11.68 -10.37 5.26
C LEU A 66 -11.60 -9.57 3.95
N PHE A 67 -12.70 -8.98 3.50
CA PHE A 67 -12.71 -8.12 2.31
C PHE A 67 -11.80 -6.88 2.47
N GLY A 68 -11.41 -6.53 3.69
CA GLY A 68 -10.40 -5.49 3.95
C GLY A 68 -9.03 -5.80 3.34
N ILE A 69 -8.64 -7.08 3.26
CA ILE A 69 -7.40 -7.50 2.61
C ILE A 69 -7.46 -7.21 1.11
N ILE A 70 -8.61 -7.52 0.48
CA ILE A 70 -8.85 -7.25 -0.94
C ILE A 70 -8.73 -5.76 -1.24
N ILE A 71 -9.29 -4.89 -0.40
CA ILE A 71 -9.15 -3.44 -0.58
C ILE A 71 -7.69 -3.00 -0.47
N ASN A 72 -6.94 -3.54 0.49
CA ASN A 72 -5.52 -3.21 0.62
C ASN A 72 -4.73 -3.64 -0.63
N MET A 73 -5.00 -4.84 -1.15
CA MET A 73 -4.38 -5.33 -2.39
C MET A 73 -4.78 -4.46 -3.58
N ALA A 74 -6.05 -4.06 -3.66
CA ALA A 74 -6.53 -3.16 -4.70
C ALA A 74 -5.77 -1.83 -4.72
N MET A 75 -5.33 -1.29 -3.56
CA MET A 75 -4.55 -0.04 -3.53
C MET A 75 -3.17 -0.20 -4.16
N VAL A 76 -2.51 -1.34 -3.92
CA VAL A 76 -1.22 -1.65 -4.56
C VAL A 76 -1.43 -1.91 -6.04
N TRP A 77 -2.48 -2.66 -6.39
CA TRP A 77 -2.80 -3.01 -7.77
C TRP A 77 -3.15 -1.81 -8.63
N ILE A 78 -3.79 -0.78 -8.05
CA ILE A 78 -3.97 0.50 -8.76
C ILE A 78 -2.60 1.07 -9.17
N ILE A 79 -1.60 1.05 -8.31
CA ILE A 79 -0.28 1.61 -8.68
C ILE A 79 0.41 0.76 -9.74
N ASP A 80 0.33 -0.56 -9.63
CA ASP A 80 0.83 -1.52 -10.63
C ASP A 80 0.22 -1.26 -12.03
N ILE A 81 -1.09 -0.98 -12.12
CA ILE A 81 -1.73 -0.65 -13.41
C ILE A 81 -1.33 0.73 -13.93
N PHE A 82 -1.30 1.74 -13.05
CA PHE A 82 -1.11 3.13 -13.46
C PHE A 82 0.36 3.51 -13.67
N TYR A 83 1.30 2.73 -13.14
CA TYR A 83 2.72 3.02 -13.17
C TYR A 83 3.48 1.90 -13.90
N SER A 84 3.69 2.08 -15.20
CA SER A 84 4.26 1.05 -16.10
C SER A 84 5.65 0.53 -15.70
N GLU A 85 6.38 1.28 -14.88
CA GLU A 85 7.70 0.88 -14.39
C GLU A 85 7.61 -0.11 -13.22
N LEU A 86 6.44 -0.26 -12.59
CA LEU A 86 6.15 -1.26 -11.57
C LEU A 86 5.33 -2.39 -12.20
N VAL A 87 5.82 -3.62 -12.10
CA VAL A 87 5.12 -4.80 -12.61
C VAL A 87 5.04 -5.86 -11.51
N ILE A 88 3.82 -6.21 -11.12
CA ILE A 88 3.55 -7.25 -10.12
C ILE A 88 2.92 -8.46 -10.81
N ILE A 89 3.69 -9.54 -10.92
CA ILE A 89 3.29 -10.73 -11.68
C ILE A 89 2.50 -11.70 -10.78
N GLY A 90 1.18 -11.53 -10.77
CA GLY A 90 0.23 -12.45 -10.14
C GLY A 90 -0.22 -12.04 -8.74
N ILE A 91 -1.14 -12.84 -8.18
CA ILE A 91 -1.86 -12.50 -6.94
C ILE A 91 -0.97 -12.68 -5.69
N LEU A 92 -0.08 -13.66 -5.69
CA LEU A 92 0.80 -13.94 -4.54
C LEU A 92 1.79 -12.79 -4.29
N PRO A 93 2.56 -12.30 -5.29
CA PRO A 93 3.44 -11.14 -5.08
C PRO A 93 2.69 -9.87 -4.69
N LEU A 94 1.49 -9.66 -5.25
CA LEU A 94 0.61 -8.54 -4.88
C LEU A 94 0.18 -8.62 -3.41
N PHE A 95 -0.21 -9.81 -2.95
CA PHE A 95 -0.59 -10.05 -1.57
C PHE A 95 0.58 -9.79 -0.61
N TRP A 96 1.77 -10.32 -0.90
CA TRP A 96 2.96 -10.10 -0.07
C TRP A 96 3.38 -8.64 -0.05
N THR A 97 3.36 -7.95 -1.20
CA THR A 97 3.64 -6.51 -1.29
C THR A 97 2.69 -5.72 -0.41
N THR A 98 1.40 -6.07 -0.45
CA THR A 98 0.38 -5.44 0.37
C THR A 98 0.61 -5.64 1.86
N LEU A 99 1.01 -6.86 2.26
CA LEU A 99 1.34 -7.15 3.65
C LEU A 99 2.55 -6.37 4.13
N VAL A 100 3.60 -6.24 3.31
CA VAL A 100 4.80 -5.44 3.64
C VAL A 100 4.42 -3.97 3.85
N VAL A 101 3.69 -3.37 2.89
CA VAL A 101 3.25 -1.96 2.99
C VAL A 101 2.34 -1.74 4.21
N TRP A 102 1.45 -2.69 4.50
CA TRP A 102 0.55 -2.62 5.64
C TRP A 102 1.30 -2.77 6.97
N GLY A 103 2.24 -3.71 7.07
CA GLY A 103 3.09 -3.91 8.24
C GLY A 103 3.93 -2.67 8.55
N LEU A 104 4.59 -2.09 7.54
CA LEU A 104 5.34 -0.84 7.70
C LEU A 104 4.44 0.32 8.13
N SER A 105 3.23 0.40 7.57
CA SER A 105 2.24 1.42 7.98
C SER A 105 1.88 1.31 9.46
N ILE A 106 1.80 0.09 10.00
CA ILE A 106 1.54 -0.13 11.43
C ILE A 106 2.76 0.27 12.25
N ILE A 107 3.94 -0.23 11.90
CA ILE A 107 5.19 0.04 12.62
C ILE A 107 5.43 1.55 12.71
N LEU A 108 5.42 2.24 11.56
CA LEU A 108 5.58 3.70 11.51
C LEU A 108 4.45 4.42 12.24
N GLY A 109 3.22 3.93 12.16
CA GLY A 109 2.11 4.45 12.95
C GLY A 109 2.39 4.38 14.46
N LEU A 110 2.88 3.26 14.97
CA LEU A 110 3.17 3.09 16.39
C LEU A 110 4.23 4.08 16.89
N PHE A 111 5.28 4.34 16.11
CA PHE A 111 6.31 5.29 16.49
C PHE A 111 5.85 6.76 16.37
N PHE A 112 5.14 7.12 15.29
CA PHE A 112 4.85 8.52 14.97
C PHE A 112 3.49 9.03 15.45
N THR A 113 2.53 8.15 15.75
CA THR A 113 1.18 8.55 16.23
C THR A 113 0.90 8.27 17.70
N LYS A 114 1.76 7.52 18.43
CA LYS A 114 1.54 7.18 19.84
C LYS A 114 2.07 8.21 20.86
N HIS A 115 2.70 9.31 20.43
CA HIS A 115 3.47 10.18 21.33
C HIS A 115 2.75 11.42 21.89
N HIS A 116 1.43 11.55 21.74
CA HIS A 116 0.67 12.61 22.40
C HIS A 116 -0.80 12.19 22.56
N ASP A 117 -1.05 11.34 23.55
CA ASP A 117 -2.30 11.34 24.31
C ASP A 117 -1.99 11.96 25.68
#